data_AF-A0A0F8YTP7-F1
#
_entry.id   AF-A0A0F8YTP7-F1
#
_cell.length_a   1.000
_cell.length_b   1.000
_cell.length_c   1.000
_cell.angle_alpha   90.00
_cell.angle_beta   90.00
_cell.angle_gamma   90.00
#
_symmetry.space_group_name_H-M   'P 1'
#
loop_
_entity.id
_entity.type
_entity.pdbx_description
1 polymer ?
#
loop_
_entity_poly.entity_id
_entity_poly.type
_entity_poly.pdbx_seq_one_letter_code
_entity_poly.pdbx_strand_id
1 'polypeptide(L)'
;YIIVANSCDVEEKDQPALHILSNIFSGKLAFNLREQQGLAYSIGAHFPKYNDARWYSITMGTRPENIEKAISGIREEIRLIREASFDVSDVQKTINAALGRRGMRRMDRVSQAYYISMEILDDKSAEADDQYGEKLKTVTPQDIEGLARKVFQNDDHLIVIVE
;
A
#
# COMPACT_ATOMS: atom_id res chain seq x y z
N TYR A 1 19.14 -3.69 4.22
CA TYR A 1 17.76 -3.40 3.78
C TYR A 1 17.65 -3.55 2.27
N ILE A 2 16.52 -4.07 1.79
CA ILE A 2 16.21 -4.20 0.36
C ILE A 2 15.03 -3.29 0.06
N ILE A 3 15.10 -2.57 -1.06
CA ILE A 3 13.99 -1.83 -1.63
C ILE A 3 13.76 -2.35 -3.05
N VAL A 4 12.54 -2.80 -3.33
CA VAL A 4 12.08 -3.14 -4.68
C VAL A 4 11.01 -2.12 -5.06
N ALA A 5 11.24 -1.36 -6.12
CA ALA A 5 10.36 -0.26 -6.51
C ALA A 5 10.14 -0.19 -8.01
N ASN A 6 9.00 0.36 -8.41
CA ASN A 6 8.73 0.75 -9.79
C ASN A 6 7.75 1.93 -9.82
N SER A 7 7.83 2.75 -10.86
CA SER A 7 6.80 3.74 -11.16
C SER A 7 5.46 3.07 -11.38
N CYS A 8 4.38 3.74 -10.99
CA CYS A 8 3.02 3.27 -11.26
C CYS A 8 2.16 4.45 -11.74
N ASP A 9 1.30 4.17 -12.72
CA ASP A 9 0.35 5.14 -13.22
C ASP A 9 -0.94 5.03 -12.41
N VAL A 10 -1.11 5.91 -11.42
CA VAL A 10 -2.27 5.92 -10.51
C VAL A 10 -2.84 7.32 -10.43
N GLU A 11 -4.15 7.45 -10.54
CA GLU A 11 -4.83 8.74 -10.51
C GLU A 11 -5.32 9.08 -9.09
N GLU A 12 -5.67 10.34 -8.83
CA GLU A 12 -6.16 10.73 -7.50
C GLU A 12 -7.47 10.02 -7.13
N LYS A 13 -8.32 9.70 -8.12
CA LYS A 13 -9.55 8.92 -7.90
C LYS A 13 -9.29 7.49 -7.40
N ASP A 14 -8.11 6.93 -7.69
CA ASP A 14 -7.75 5.55 -7.34
C ASP A 14 -7.28 5.43 -5.89
N GLN A 15 -6.99 6.55 -5.22
CA GLN A 15 -6.41 6.60 -3.87
C GLN A 15 -7.13 5.74 -2.82
N PRO A 16 -8.49 5.72 -2.75
CA PRO A 16 -9.17 4.87 -1.79
C PRO A 16 -8.89 3.38 -2.05
N ALA A 17 -8.97 2.95 -3.31
CA ALA A 17 -8.67 1.57 -3.70
C ALA A 17 -7.18 1.23 -3.48
N LEU A 18 -6.28 2.17 -3.79
CA LEU A 18 -4.84 2.01 -3.56
C LEU A 18 -4.51 1.82 -2.09
N HIS A 19 -5.17 2.57 -1.20
CA HIS A 19 -4.99 2.44 0.24
C HIS A 19 -5.41 1.04 0.73
N ILE A 20 -6.52 0.49 0.21
CA ILE A 20 -6.95 -0.85 0.57
C ILE A 20 -6.00 -1.91 -0.02
N LEU A 21 -5.62 -1.79 -1.29
CA LEU A 21 -4.63 -2.66 -1.94
C LEU A 21 -3.31 -2.69 -1.16
N SER A 22 -2.80 -1.52 -0.76
CA SER A 22 -1.56 -1.39 0.02
C SER A 22 -1.63 -2.12 1.35
N ASN A 23 -2.76 -2.06 2.04
CA ASN A 23 -2.98 -2.74 3.32
C ASN A 23 -3.04 -4.26 3.13
N ILE A 24 -3.78 -4.74 2.12
CA ILE A 24 -3.87 -6.17 1.79
C ILE A 24 -2.49 -6.72 1.42
N PHE A 25 -1.78 -6.01 0.53
CA PHE A 25 -0.51 -6.47 0.02
C PHE A 25 0.58 -6.50 1.10
N SER A 26 0.65 -5.47 1.94
CA SER A 26 1.56 -5.47 3.10
C SER A 26 1.26 -6.63 4.07
N GLY A 27 -0.02 -6.98 4.27
CA GLY A 27 -0.42 -8.14 5.07
C GLY A 27 0.06 -9.47 4.46
N LYS A 28 -0.12 -9.66 3.15
CA LYS A 28 0.36 -10.85 2.42
C LYS A 28 1.88 -10.97 2.47
N LEU A 29 2.60 -9.89 2.20
CA LEU A 29 4.07 -9.84 2.30
C LEU A 29 4.55 -10.24 3.69
N ALA A 30 3.94 -9.70 4.75
CA ALA A 30 4.28 -10.04 6.12
C ALA A 30 3.97 -11.51 6.44
N PHE A 31 2.82 -12.04 6.02
CA PHE A 31 2.49 -13.43 6.27
C PHE A 31 3.42 -14.39 5.51
N ASN A 32 3.57 -14.19 4.20
CA ASN A 32 4.30 -15.12 3.33
C ASN A 32 5.82 -15.04 3.50
N LEU A 33 6.40 -13.84 3.57
CA LEU A 33 7.85 -13.67 3.58
C LEU A 33 8.43 -13.59 5.00
N ARG A 34 7.75 -12.91 5.94
CA ARG A 34 8.20 -12.83 7.33
C ARG A 34 7.80 -14.07 8.13
N GLU A 35 6.51 -14.39 8.17
CA GLU A 35 5.99 -15.40 9.12
C GLU A 35 6.20 -16.84 8.62
N GLN A 36 5.85 -17.13 7.36
CA GLN A 36 5.99 -18.48 6.80
C GLN A 36 7.44 -18.83 6.46
N GLN A 37 8.19 -17.90 5.84
CA GLN A 37 9.53 -18.20 5.33
C GLN A 37 10.67 -17.69 6.22
N GLY A 38 10.40 -16.86 7.23
CA GLY A 38 11.43 -16.31 8.12
C GLY A 38 12.44 -15.40 7.43
N LEU A 39 12.12 -14.85 6.25
CA LEU A 39 13.05 -14.07 5.43
C LEU A 39 13.19 -12.64 5.92
N ALA A 40 12.16 -12.05 6.52
CA ALA A 40 12.14 -10.63 6.88
C ALA A 40 12.07 -10.40 8.39
N TYR A 41 12.74 -9.35 8.88
CA TYR A 41 12.45 -8.75 10.18
C TYR A 41 11.29 -7.75 10.08
N SER A 42 11.29 -6.97 9.00
CA SER A 42 10.26 -6.00 8.66
C SER A 42 10.00 -6.05 7.16
N ILE A 43 8.74 -5.96 6.75
CA ILE A 43 8.36 -5.85 5.34
C ILE A 43 7.06 -5.05 5.20
N GLY A 44 6.96 -4.23 4.16
CA GLY A 44 5.76 -3.47 3.85
C GLY A 44 5.80 -2.85 2.46
N ALA A 45 4.62 -2.62 1.89
CA ALA A 45 4.45 -1.92 0.62
C ALA A 45 4.00 -0.47 0.87
N HIS A 46 4.65 0.46 0.17
CA HIS A 46 4.39 1.89 0.24
C HIS A 46 4.10 2.43 -1.16
N PHE A 47 3.26 3.46 -1.24
CA PHE A 47 2.87 4.10 -2.50
C PHE A 47 3.07 5.62 -2.41
N PRO A 48 4.31 6.11 -2.48
CA PRO A 48 4.57 7.53 -2.40
C PRO A 48 4.08 8.28 -3.65
N LYS A 49 3.86 9.58 -3.45
CA LYS A 49 3.55 10.56 -4.50
C LYS A 49 4.47 11.75 -4.31
N TYR A 50 5.02 12.25 -5.41
CA TYR A 50 5.72 13.54 -5.43
C TYR A 50 5.37 14.26 -6.73
N ASN A 51 4.68 15.41 -6.62
CA ASN A 51 4.03 16.08 -7.75
C ASN A 51 3.15 15.07 -8.53
N ASP A 52 3.39 14.95 -9.84
CA ASP A 52 2.69 14.03 -10.74
C ASP A 52 3.32 12.62 -10.77
N ALA A 53 4.49 12.43 -10.14
CA ALA A 53 5.16 11.15 -10.10
C ALA A 53 4.62 10.27 -8.97
N ARG A 54 4.34 9.02 -9.30
CA ARG A 54 3.91 7.98 -8.35
C ARG A 54 4.70 6.71 -8.58
N TRP A 55 4.97 6.02 -7.49
CA TRP A 55 5.67 4.73 -7.51
C TRP A 55 5.19 3.88 -6.34
N TYR A 56 5.43 2.58 -6.44
CA TYR A 56 5.40 1.72 -5.28
C TYR A 56 6.81 1.37 -4.83
N SER A 57 6.96 1.09 -3.55
CA SER A 57 8.20 0.67 -2.92
C SER A 57 7.90 -0.41 -1.89
N ILE A 58 8.49 -1.59 -2.06
CA ILE A 58 8.45 -2.66 -1.07
C ILE A 58 9.78 -2.65 -0.34
N THR A 59 9.74 -2.37 0.95
CA THR A 59 10.93 -2.25 1.79
C THR A 59 11.01 -3.44 2.72
N MET A 60 12.12 -4.16 2.70
CA MET A 60 12.34 -5.35 3.50
C MET A 60 13.67 -5.29 4.27
N GLY A 61 13.61 -5.52 5.58
CA GLY A 61 14.79 -5.77 6.41
C GLY A 61 15.06 -7.28 6.44
N THR A 62 16.26 -7.71 6.04
CA THR A 62 16.65 -9.13 6.00
C THR A 62 18.14 -9.29 6.32
N ARG A 63 18.59 -10.55 6.47
CA ARG A 63 20.00 -10.90 6.64
C ARG A 63 20.73 -10.90 5.28
N PRO A 64 22.03 -10.56 5.22
CA PRO A 64 22.78 -10.52 3.97
C PRO A 64 22.70 -11.81 3.13
N GLU A 65 22.77 -12.96 3.79
CA GLU A 65 22.69 -14.28 3.14
C GLU A 65 21.34 -14.59 2.47
N ASN A 66 20.30 -13.82 2.79
CA ASN A 66 18.95 -14.02 2.28
C ASN A 66 18.58 -13.07 1.14
N ILE A 67 19.46 -12.16 0.72
CA ILE A 67 19.11 -11.05 -0.19
C ILE A 67 18.49 -11.54 -1.51
N GLU A 68 19.13 -12.51 -2.19
CA GLU A 68 18.64 -13.00 -3.48
C GLU A 68 17.26 -13.69 -3.35
N LYS A 69 17.10 -14.49 -2.29
CA LYS A 69 15.84 -15.18 -1.99
C LYS A 69 14.74 -14.20 -1.61
N ALA A 70 15.07 -13.15 -0.87
CA ALA A 70 14.16 -12.08 -0.49
C ALA A 70 13.65 -11.31 -1.72
N ILE A 71 14.54 -10.90 -2.62
CA ILE A 71 14.17 -10.22 -3.88
C ILE A 71 13.25 -11.10 -4.73
N SER A 72 13.60 -12.38 -4.86
CA SER A 72 12.80 -13.34 -5.62
C SER A 72 11.41 -13.54 -5.00
N GLY A 73 11.34 -13.65 -3.67
CA GLY A 73 10.07 -13.73 -2.94
C GLY A 73 9.21 -12.49 -3.11
N ILE A 74 9.79 -11.29 -3.05
CA ILE A 74 9.06 -10.04 -3.30
C ILE A 74 8.49 -10.01 -4.71
N ARG A 75 9.27 -10.36 -5.73
CA ARG A 75 8.81 -10.40 -7.13
C ARG A 75 7.67 -11.38 -7.34
N GLU A 76 7.73 -12.55 -6.71
CA GLU A 76 6.64 -13.52 -6.78
C GLU A 76 5.36 -12.99 -6.11
N GLU A 77 5.47 -12.35 -4.95
CA GLU A 77 4.31 -11.73 -4.30
C GLU A 77 3.69 -10.59 -5.14
N ILE A 78 4.51 -9.81 -5.84
CA ILE A 78 4.04 -8.81 -6.82
C ILE A 78 3.25 -9.49 -7.95
N ARG A 79 3.78 -10.58 -8.51
CA ARG A 79 3.11 -11.35 -9.57
C ARG A 79 1.76 -11.91 -9.09
N LEU A 80 1.75 -12.48 -7.88
CA LEU A 80 0.56 -13.06 -7.28
C LEU A 80 -0.51 -12.01 -6.97
N ILE A 81 -0.15 -10.85 -6.41
CA ILE A 81 -1.14 -9.80 -6.10
C ILE A 81 -1.71 -9.17 -7.37
N ARG A 82 -0.92 -9.08 -8.45
CA ARG A 82 -1.35 -8.59 -9.76
C ARG A 82 -2.47 -9.42 -10.37
N GLU A 83 -2.43 -10.74 -10.15
CA GLU A 83 -3.37 -11.72 -10.71
C GLU A 83 -4.45 -12.15 -9.70
N ALA A 84 -4.41 -11.63 -8.47
CA ALA A 84 -5.31 -12.04 -7.41
C ALA A 84 -6.75 -11.57 -7.66
N SER A 85 -7.70 -12.41 -7.22
CA SER A 85 -9.07 -12.00 -6.96
C SER A 85 -9.29 -11.82 -5.47
N PHE A 86 -10.20 -10.91 -5.10
CA PHE A 86 -10.44 -10.57 -3.69
C PHE A 86 -11.88 -10.90 -3.30
N ASP A 87 -12.06 -11.54 -2.15
CA ASP A 87 -13.38 -11.72 -1.56
C ASP A 87 -13.90 -10.38 -1.00
N VAL A 88 -15.18 -10.12 -1.22
CA VAL A 88 -15.92 -8.99 -0.64
C VAL A 88 -15.71 -8.94 0.88
N SER A 89 -15.72 -10.09 1.55
CA SER A 89 -15.57 -10.16 3.01
C SER A 89 -14.19 -9.67 3.49
N ASP A 90 -13.12 -10.04 2.79
CA ASP A 90 -11.74 -9.63 3.10
C ASP A 90 -11.49 -8.16 2.78
N VAL A 91 -12.05 -7.67 1.68
CA VAL A 91 -12.01 -6.25 1.32
C VAL A 91 -12.72 -5.43 2.39
N GLN A 92 -13.94 -5.82 2.78
CA GLN A 92 -14.70 -5.12 3.82
C GLN A 92 -13.97 -5.13 5.17
N LYS A 93 -13.35 -6.25 5.55
CA LYS A 93 -12.53 -6.35 6.76
C LYS A 93 -11.36 -5.36 6.72
N THR A 94 -10.71 -5.23 5.57
CA THR A 94 -9.59 -4.29 5.38
C THR A 94 -10.06 -2.84 5.46
N ILE A 95 -11.20 -2.52 4.84
CA ILE A 95 -11.84 -1.19 4.93
C ILE A 95 -12.15 -0.85 6.38
N ASN A 96 -12.80 -1.75 7.12
CA ASN A 96 -13.13 -1.53 8.53
C ASN A 96 -11.87 -1.30 9.39
N ALA A 97 -10.81 -2.07 9.14
CA ALA A 97 -9.53 -1.88 9.82
C ALA A 97 -8.88 -0.53 9.48
N ALA A 98 -8.96 -0.09 8.22
CA ALA A 98 -8.46 1.21 7.77
C ALA A 98 -9.23 2.37 8.43
N LEU A 99 -10.57 2.29 8.48
CA LEU A 99 -11.42 3.26 9.15
C LEU A 99 -11.15 3.32 10.67
N GLY A 100 -10.98 2.16 11.32
CA GLY A 100 -10.62 2.09 12.73
C GLY A 100 -9.27 2.75 13.02
N ARG A 101 -8.24 2.45 12.22
CA ARG A 101 -6.92 3.11 12.33
C ARG A 101 -7.01 4.61 12.09
N ARG A 102 -7.81 5.04 11.11
CA ARG A 102 -8.08 6.45 10.82
C ARG A 102 -8.71 7.16 12.01
N GLY A 103 -9.71 6.55 12.64
CA GLY A 103 -10.36 7.09 13.84
C GLY A 103 -9.40 7.22 15.02
N MET A 104 -8.61 6.18 15.30
CA MET A 104 -7.59 6.22 16.36
C MET A 104 -6.55 7.33 16.13
N ARG A 105 -6.09 7.52 14.89
CA ARG A 105 -5.15 8.59 14.53
C ARG A 105 -5.73 10.01 14.66
N ARG A 106 -7.05 10.15 14.86
CA ARG A 106 -7.77 11.44 14.90
C ARG A 106 -8.46 11.69 16.25
N MET A 107 -8.04 11.01 17.31
CA MET A 107 -8.65 11.18 18.63
C MET A 107 -8.38 12.56 19.23
N ASP A 108 -7.20 13.13 18.99
CA ASP A 108 -6.84 14.45 19.50
C ASP A 108 -6.95 15.55 18.43
N ARG A 109 -7.13 16.79 18.90
CA ARG A 109 -7.34 17.97 18.05
C ARG A 109 -6.12 18.34 17.21
N VAL A 110 -4.91 18.06 17.70
CA VAL A 110 -3.67 18.38 16.97
C VAL A 110 -3.55 17.46 15.76
N SER A 111 -3.81 16.17 15.94
CA SER A 111 -3.83 15.20 14.84
C SER A 111 -4.93 15.52 13.83
N GLN A 112 -6.14 15.90 14.28
CA GLN A 112 -7.20 16.35 13.37
C GLN A 112 -6.75 17.56 12.54
N ALA A 113 -6.20 18.60 13.19
CA ALA A 113 -5.69 19.78 12.51
C ALA A 113 -4.58 19.44 11.51
N TYR A 114 -3.67 18.51 11.85
CA TYR A 114 -2.63 18.03 10.96
C TYR A 114 -3.21 17.42 9.67
N TYR A 115 -4.14 16.48 9.76
CA TYR A 115 -4.70 15.83 8.57
C TYR A 115 -5.53 16.77 7.71
N ILE A 116 -6.34 17.65 8.32
CA ILE A 116 -7.09 18.68 7.58
C ILE A 116 -6.11 19.62 6.85
N SER A 117 -5.02 20.03 7.52
CA SER A 117 -4.00 20.88 6.91
C SER A 117 -3.31 20.20 5.75
N MET A 118 -3.13 18.87 5.80
CA MET A 118 -2.55 18.13 4.68
C MET A 118 -3.45 18.11 3.45
N GLU A 119 -4.77 18.00 3.62
CA GLU A 119 -5.69 18.10 2.47
C GLU A 119 -5.65 19.52 1.87
N ILE A 120 -5.57 20.57 2.70
CA ILE A 120 -5.44 21.96 2.23
C ILE A 120 -4.12 22.18 1.47
N LEU A 121 -3.02 21.59 1.94
CA LEU A 121 -1.72 21.64 1.25
C LEU A 121 -1.75 20.91 -0.10
N ASP A 122 -2.64 19.94 -0.25
CA ASP A 122 -2.91 19.23 -1.52
C ASP A 122 -3.98 19.97 -2.37
N ASP A 123 -4.24 21.25 -2.10
CA ASP A 123 -5.23 22.10 -2.79
C ASP A 123 -6.68 21.56 -2.72
N LYS A 124 -7.02 20.81 -1.67
CA LYS A 124 -8.38 20.32 -1.40
C LYS A 124 -9.07 21.14 -0.32
N SER A 125 -10.39 20.95 -0.19
CA SER A 125 -11.15 21.59 0.89
C SER A 125 -10.92 20.90 2.24
N ALA A 126 -11.21 21.59 3.35
CA ALA A 126 -11.07 21.02 4.68
C ALA A 126 -11.96 19.78 4.90
N GLU A 127 -13.12 19.73 4.25
CA GLU A 127 -14.08 18.63 4.29
C GLU A 127 -13.57 17.38 3.55
N ALA A 128 -12.51 17.51 2.73
CA ALA A 128 -11.94 16.38 2.01
C ALA A 128 -11.43 15.29 2.96
N ASP A 129 -10.93 15.66 4.15
CA ASP A 129 -10.49 14.69 5.15
C ASP A 129 -11.66 13.81 5.63
N ASP A 130 -12.80 14.42 5.94
CA ASP A 130 -14.01 13.71 6.38
C ASP A 130 -14.58 12.84 5.24
N GLN A 131 -14.65 13.39 4.03
CA GLN A 131 -15.14 12.68 2.85
C GLN A 131 -14.28 11.47 2.48
N TYR A 132 -12.98 11.47 2.82
CA TYR A 132 -12.09 10.36 2.53
C TYR A 132 -12.54 9.06 3.19
N GLY A 133 -13.12 9.14 4.41
CA GLY A 133 -13.69 7.97 5.08
C GLY A 133 -14.84 7.35 4.31
N GLU A 134 -15.72 8.17 3.73
CA GLU A 134 -16.84 7.70 2.90
C GLU A 134 -16.34 7.10 1.59
N LYS A 135 -15.32 7.70 0.95
CA LYS A 135 -14.70 7.15 -0.27
C LYS A 135 -14.09 5.76 -0.05
N LEU A 136 -13.56 5.48 1.15
CA LEU A 136 -13.04 4.14 1.47
C LEU A 136 -14.15 3.08 1.53
N LYS A 137 -15.36 3.45 1.96
CA LYS A 137 -16.49 2.52 2.08
C LYS A 137 -17.07 2.09 0.73
N THR A 138 -16.81 2.86 -0.33
CA THR A 138 -17.30 2.55 -1.68
C THR A 138 -16.36 1.67 -2.48
N VAL A 139 -15.18 1.33 -1.95
CA VAL A 139 -14.19 0.49 -2.64
C VAL A 139 -14.73 -0.93 -2.81
N THR A 140 -14.72 -1.42 -4.04
CA THR A 140 -15.13 -2.79 -4.39
C THR A 140 -13.92 -3.70 -4.66
N PRO A 141 -14.09 -5.03 -4.61
CA PRO A 141 -13.05 -5.95 -5.05
C PRO A 141 -12.57 -5.67 -6.48
N GLN A 142 -13.47 -5.36 -7.40
CA GLN A 142 -13.15 -5.10 -8.80
C GLN A 142 -12.26 -3.86 -8.98
N ASP A 143 -12.46 -2.82 -8.16
CA ASP A 143 -11.58 -1.63 -8.15
C ASP A 143 -10.15 -2.03 -7.77
N ILE A 144 -10.01 -2.90 -6.77
CA ILE A 144 -8.71 -3.38 -6.28
C ILE A 144 -8.05 -4.29 -7.32
N GLU A 145 -8.78 -5.21 -7.94
CA GLU A 145 -8.25 -6.10 -8.98
C GLU A 145 -7.75 -5.32 -10.20
N GLY A 146 -8.56 -4.38 -10.69
CA GLY A 146 -8.18 -3.52 -11.82
C GLY A 146 -6.95 -2.68 -11.48
N LEU A 147 -6.92 -2.11 -10.28
CA LEU A 147 -5.80 -1.29 -9.83
C LEU A 147 -4.52 -2.11 -9.61
N ALA A 148 -4.61 -3.32 -9.05
CA ALA A 148 -3.46 -4.21 -8.88
C ALA A 148 -2.79 -4.54 -10.23
N ARG A 149 -3.59 -4.81 -11.27
CA ARG A 149 -3.09 -5.02 -12.64
C ARG A 149 -2.39 -3.77 -13.18
N LYS A 150 -2.99 -2.59 -13.00
CA LYS A 150 -2.43 -1.31 -13.47
C LYS A 150 -1.11 -0.96 -12.76
N VAL A 151 -1.08 -1.11 -11.43
CA VAL A 151 0.06 -0.75 -10.58
C VAL A 151 1.27 -1.64 -10.82
N PHE A 152 1.06 -2.96 -10.94
CA PHE A 152 2.13 -3.95 -11.01
C PHE A 152 2.39 -4.46 -12.44
N GLN A 153 2.02 -3.69 -13.46
CA GLN A 153 2.14 -4.09 -14.86
C GLN A 153 3.59 -4.29 -15.35
N ASN A 154 4.56 -3.60 -14.75
CA ASN A 154 5.95 -3.60 -15.20
C ASN A 154 6.86 -4.35 -14.21
N ASP A 155 7.56 -5.35 -14.71
CA ASP A 155 8.48 -6.20 -13.95
C ASP A 155 9.93 -5.69 -13.95
N ASP A 156 10.23 -4.57 -14.63
CA ASP A 156 11.53 -3.90 -14.60
C ASP A 156 11.68 -3.05 -13.34
N HIS A 157 12.00 -3.72 -12.24
CA HIS A 157 12.09 -3.11 -10.91
C HIS A 157 13.45 -2.46 -10.67
N LEU A 158 13.44 -1.25 -10.10
CA LEU A 158 14.58 -0.70 -9.37
C LEU A 158 14.80 -1.52 -8.10
N ILE A 159 16.02 -2.00 -7.89
CA ILE A 159 16.42 -2.71 -6.68
C ILE A 159 17.55 -1.94 -6.01
N VAL A 160 17.35 -1.57 -4.74
CA VAL A 160 18.38 -0.96 -3.89
C VAL A 160 18.68 -1.90 -2.74
N ILE A 161 19.95 -2.22 -2.56
CA ILE A 161 20.47 -3.01 -1.44
C ILE A 161 21.33 -2.08 -0.60
N VAL A 162 20.96 -1.94 0.67
CA VAL A 162 21.70 -1.19 1.68
C VAL A 162 22.29 -2.21 2.65
N GLU A 163 23.61 -2.32 2.67
CA GLU A 163 24.35 -3.19 3.59
C GLU A 163 24.50 -2.56 4.98
#